data_AF-A0A7W6REZ9-F1
#
_entry.id   AF-A0A7W6REZ9-F1
#
_cell.length_a   1.000
_cell.length_b   1.000
_cell.length_c   1.000
_cell.angle_alpha   90.00
_cell.angle_beta   90.00
_cell.angle_gamma   90.00
#
_symmetry.space_group_name_H-M   'P 1'
#
loop_
_entity.id
_entity.type
_entity.pdbx_description
1 polymer ?
#
loop_
_entity_poly.entity_id
_entity_poly.type
_entity_poly.pdbx_seq_one_letter_code
_entity_poly.pdbx_strand_id
1 'polypeptide(L)'
;MTERVTRKSWNELTPHPEELEALDALSDEEVARRVADDPEAPPMPDADWWRGAEVLAPRKRPVSLRLDPDILAWFKAQGPGYQTRINAVLRTYMEAMRGH
;
A
#
# COMPACT_ATOMS: atom_id res chain seq x y z
N MET A 1 32.69 -4.61 7.82
CA MET A 1 31.90 -3.39 8.05
C MET A 1 30.44 -3.79 7.93
N THR A 2 29.70 -3.78 9.03
CA THR A 2 28.34 -4.32 9.09
C THR A 2 27.37 -3.15 8.94
N GLU A 3 26.73 -3.01 7.77
CA GLU A 3 25.74 -1.96 7.54
C GLU A 3 24.54 -2.15 8.47
N ARG A 4 24.17 -1.10 9.19
CA ARG A 4 22.99 -1.06 10.04
C ARG A 4 21.75 -1.02 9.14
N VAL A 5 21.09 -2.16 8.95
CA VAL A 5 19.74 -2.16 8.37
C VAL A 5 18.79 -1.52 9.38
N THR A 6 18.48 -0.23 9.21
CA THR A 6 17.45 0.46 9.99
C THR A 6 16.08 0.03 9.48
N ARG A 7 15.40 -0.83 10.24
CA ARG A 7 14.01 -1.19 9.98
C ARG A 7 13.11 -0.15 10.64
N LYS A 8 12.50 0.73 9.85
CA LYS A 8 11.45 1.66 10.33
C LYS A 8 10.07 1.03 10.12
N SER A 9 9.20 1.12 11.12
CA SER A 9 7.80 0.71 11.02
C SER A 9 6.97 1.82 10.39
N TRP A 10 5.96 1.48 9.60
CA TRP A 10 5.02 2.46 9.04
C TRP A 10 4.34 3.31 10.12
N ASN A 11 4.14 2.76 11.32
CA ASN A 11 3.55 3.49 12.46
C ASN A 11 4.52 4.50 13.12
N GLU A 12 5.81 4.45 12.79
CA GLU A 12 6.84 5.36 13.32
C GLU A 12 7.12 6.53 12.36
N LEU A 13 6.57 6.46 11.15
CA LEU A 13 6.66 7.50 10.14
C LEU A 13 5.41 8.37 10.28
N THR A 14 5.53 9.46 11.03
CA THR A 14 4.50 10.51 11.06
C THR A 14 4.95 11.59 10.08
N PRO A 15 4.49 11.58 8.81
CA PRO A 15 4.86 12.62 7.87
C PRO A 15 4.30 13.96 8.34
N HIS A 16 5.09 15.03 8.24
CA HIS A 16 4.62 16.36 8.60
C HIS A 16 3.72 16.89 7.45
N PRO A 17 2.51 17.41 7.73
CA PRO A 17 1.58 17.82 6.67
C PRO A 17 2.16 18.83 5.68
N GLU A 18 2.96 19.80 6.14
CA GLU A 18 3.62 20.77 5.27
C GLU A 18 4.69 20.14 4.36
N GLU A 19 5.33 19.04 4.78
CA GLU A 19 6.27 18.30 3.94
C GLU A 19 5.53 17.58 2.82
N LEU A 20 4.34 17.03 3.11
CA LEU A 20 3.48 16.40 2.11
C LEU A 20 2.94 17.42 1.11
N GLU A 21 2.45 18.58 1.59
CA GLU A 21 1.98 19.66 0.70
C GLU A 21 3.10 20.18 -0.21
N ALA A 22 4.32 20.30 0.31
CA ALA A 22 5.48 20.70 -0.49
C ALA A 22 5.86 19.64 -1.54
N LEU A 23 5.69 18.35 -1.23
CA LEU A 23 5.91 17.25 -2.19
C LEU A 23 4.82 17.21 -3.26
N ASP A 24 3.55 17.41 -2.89
CA ASP A 24 2.43 17.44 -3.83
C ASP A 24 2.49 18.65 -4.78
N ALA A 25 3.06 19.76 -4.32
CA ALA A 25 3.27 20.95 -5.15
C ALA A 25 4.49 20.84 -6.09
N LEU A 26 5.29 19.77 -5.98
CA LEU A 26 6.50 19.59 -6.77
C LEU A 26 6.13 19.22 -8.22
N SER A 27 6.68 19.95 -9.19
CA SER A 27 6.41 19.66 -10.61
C SER A 27 7.16 18.42 -11.10
N ASP A 28 6.62 17.76 -12.12
CA ASP A 28 7.28 16.61 -12.76
C ASP A 28 8.68 16.96 -13.29
N GLU A 29 8.87 18.20 -13.80
CA GLU A 29 10.17 18.68 -14.28
C GLU A 29 11.19 18.82 -13.14
N GLU A 30 10.74 19.31 -11.99
CA GLU A 30 11.57 19.42 -10.79
C GLU A 30 11.95 18.02 -10.26
N VAL A 31 11.01 17.09 -10.24
CA VAL A 31 11.25 15.69 -9.86
C VAL A 31 12.30 15.06 -10.78
N ALA A 32 12.12 15.20 -12.10
CA ALA A 32 13.04 14.64 -13.09
C ALA A 32 14.45 15.21 -12.95
N ARG A 33 14.57 16.54 -12.72
CA ARG A 33 15.87 17.18 -12.48
C ARG A 33 16.55 16.64 -11.23
N ARG A 34 15.82 16.54 -10.11
CA ARG A 34 16.37 16.01 -8.85
C ARG A 34 16.86 14.57 -8.98
N VAL A 35 16.12 13.73 -9.71
CA VAL A 35 16.54 12.34 -9.98
C VAL A 35 17.79 12.30 -10.85
N ALA A 36 17.89 13.17 -11.85
CA ALA A 36 19.07 13.23 -12.73
C ALA A 36 20.33 13.74 -12.02
N ASP A 37 20.16 14.65 -11.06
CA ASP A 37 21.25 15.23 -10.27
C ASP A 37 21.70 14.33 -9.10
N ASP A 38 20.94 13.29 -8.75
CA ASP A 38 21.25 12.38 -7.65
C ASP A 38 22.17 11.23 -8.11
N PRO A 39 23.44 11.18 -7.66
CA PRO A 39 24.39 10.13 -8.05
C PRO A 39 24.06 8.75 -7.46
N GLU A 40 23.20 8.67 -6.44
CA GLU A 40 22.74 7.42 -5.85
C GLU A 40 21.40 6.94 -6.43
N ALA A 41 20.79 7.71 -7.33
CA ALA A 41 19.53 7.35 -7.94
C ALA A 41 19.67 6.02 -8.72
N PRO A 42 18.82 5.01 -8.43
CA PRO A 42 18.83 3.78 -9.19
C PRO A 42 18.37 4.06 -10.63
N PRO A 43 18.86 3.29 -11.62
CA PRO A 43 18.36 3.40 -12.99
C PRO A 43 16.86 3.11 -13.02
N MET A 44 16.13 3.87 -13.84
CA MET A 44 14.70 3.63 -14.03
C MET A 44 14.47 2.20 -14.53
N PRO A 45 13.58 1.41 -13.90
CA PRO A 45 13.33 0.03 -14.31
C PRO A 45 12.75 -0.02 -15.72
N ASP A 46 13.39 -0.80 -16.58
CA ASP A 46 12.95 -1.02 -17.96
C ASP A 46 11.93 -2.15 -18.06
N ALA A 47 11.43 -2.39 -19.28
CA ALA A 47 10.45 -3.44 -19.52
C ALA A 47 10.97 -4.86 -19.21
N ASP A 48 12.29 -5.10 -19.27
CA ASP A 48 12.89 -6.38 -18.89
C ASP A 48 12.89 -6.58 -17.39
N TRP A 49 13.17 -5.53 -16.63
CA TRP A 49 13.05 -5.52 -15.17
C TRP A 49 11.63 -5.88 -14.74
N TRP A 50 10.61 -5.26 -15.34
CA TRP A 50 9.21 -5.55 -15.03
C TRP A 50 8.77 -6.96 -15.43
N ARG A 51 9.35 -7.55 -16.48
CA ARG A 51 9.06 -8.94 -16.88
C ARG A 51 9.41 -9.95 -15.79
N GLY A 52 10.43 -9.67 -14.98
CA GLY A 52 10.87 -10.53 -13.88
C GLY A 52 10.30 -10.15 -12.51
N ALA A 53 9.53 -9.06 -12.41
CA ALA A 53 9.03 -8.56 -11.13
C ALA A 53 7.91 -9.47 -10.57
N GLU A 54 8.06 -9.92 -9.33
CA GLU A 54 7.01 -10.65 -8.62
C GLU A 54 6.12 -9.68 -7.85
N VAL A 55 4.82 -9.69 -8.16
CA VAL A 55 3.84 -8.92 -7.39
C VAL A 55 3.60 -9.61 -6.05
N LEU A 56 4.25 -9.09 -5.00
CA LEU A 56 4.05 -9.55 -3.63
C LEU A 56 2.74 -9.00 -3.04
N ALA A 57 1.61 -9.56 -3.47
CA ALA A 57 0.34 -9.29 -2.80
C ALA A 57 0.31 -10.06 -1.45
N PRO A 58 -0.10 -9.43 -0.34
CA PRO A 58 -0.23 -10.13 0.94
C PRO A 58 -1.19 -11.32 0.77
N ARG A 59 -0.69 -12.53 1.01
CA ARG A 59 -1.47 -13.76 0.84
C ARG A 59 -2.62 -13.78 1.84
N LYS A 60 -3.85 -13.83 1.34
CA LYS A 60 -5.05 -14.05 2.16
C LYS A 60 -4.96 -15.46 2.76
N ARG A 61 -5.26 -15.58 4.06
CA ARG A 61 -5.36 -16.88 4.73
C ARG A 61 -6.82 -17.36 4.66
N PRO A 62 -7.10 -18.57 4.13
CA PRO A 62 -8.45 -19.11 4.17
C PRO A 62 -8.83 -19.42 5.61
N VAL A 63 -9.96 -18.87 6.05
CA VAL A 63 -10.53 -19.10 7.39
C VAL A 63 -12.01 -19.40 7.26
N SER A 64 -12.55 -20.21 8.17
CA SER A 64 -13.99 -20.41 8.29
C SER A 64 -14.55 -19.36 9.23
N LEU A 65 -15.45 -18.51 8.74
CA LEU A 65 -16.13 -17.46 9.51
C LEU A 65 -17.64 -17.65 9.35
N ARG A 66 -18.37 -17.53 10.45
CA ARG A 66 -19.84 -17.46 10.43
C ARG A 66 -20.26 -16.00 10.30
N LEU A 67 -21.16 -15.74 9.36
CA LEU A 67 -21.77 -14.43 9.13
C LEU A 67 -23.27 -14.59 9.25
N ASP A 68 -23.94 -13.54 9.68
CA ASP A 68 -25.40 -13.52 9.70
C ASP A 68 -25.96 -13.65 8.27
N PRO A 69 -27.10 -14.35 8.09
CA PRO A 69 -27.63 -14.65 6.77
C PRO A 69 -27.93 -13.40 5.93
N ASP A 70 -28.38 -12.32 6.58
CA ASP A 70 -28.71 -11.04 5.96
C ASP A 70 -27.47 -10.29 5.47
N ILE A 71 -26.39 -10.27 6.26
CA ILE A 71 -25.09 -9.71 5.86
C ILE A 71 -24.57 -10.45 4.63
N LEU A 72 -24.59 -11.79 4.67
CA LEU A 72 -24.12 -12.59 3.55
C LEU A 72 -24.97 -12.36 2.28
N ALA A 73 -26.29 -12.28 2.44
CA ALA A 73 -27.21 -12.00 1.32
C ALA A 73 -26.94 -10.61 0.72
N TRP A 74 -26.75 -9.59 1.56
CA TRP A 74 -26.48 -8.22 1.12
C TRP A 74 -25.18 -8.12 0.30
N PHE A 75 -24.10 -8.77 0.76
CA PHE A 75 -22.82 -8.77 0.02
C PHE A 75 -22.90 -9.58 -1.28
N LYS A 76 -23.63 -10.71 -1.28
CA LYS A 76 -23.85 -11.53 -2.49
C LYS A 76 -24.69 -10.80 -3.54
N ALA A 77 -25.68 -10.01 -3.13
CA ALA A 77 -26.52 -9.24 -4.05
C ALA A 77 -25.74 -8.23 -4.90
N GLN A 78 -24.56 -7.80 -4.43
CA GLN A 78 -23.64 -6.92 -5.17
C GLN A 78 -22.81 -7.65 -6.23
N GLY A 79 -23.07 -8.94 -6.46
CA GLY A 79 -22.46 -9.74 -7.53
C GLY A 79 -21.12 -10.38 -7.16
N PRO A 80 -20.32 -10.78 -8.16
CA PRO A 80 -19.02 -11.41 -7.96
C PRO A 80 -18.08 -10.56 -7.09
N GLY A 81 -17.17 -11.23 -6.36
CA GLY A 81 -16.20 -10.55 -5.50
C GLY A 81 -16.70 -10.18 -4.10
N TYR A 82 -17.88 -10.66 -3.69
CA TYR A 82 -18.47 -10.35 -2.38
C TYR A 82 -17.54 -10.65 -1.19
N GLN A 83 -16.74 -11.72 -1.25
CA GLN A 83 -15.75 -12.05 -0.20
C GLN A 83 -14.63 -11.00 -0.11
N THR A 84 -14.19 -10.46 -1.26
CA THR A 84 -13.20 -9.38 -1.29
C THR A 84 -13.78 -8.10 -0.68
N ARG A 85 -15.05 -7.80 -0.94
CA ARG A 85 -15.75 -6.67 -0.30
C ARG A 85 -15.88 -6.84 1.22
N ILE A 86 -16.26 -8.03 1.69
CA ILE A 86 -16.28 -8.34 3.14
C ILE A 86 -14.90 -8.08 3.76
N ASN A 87 -13.84 -8.58 3.12
CA ASN A 87 -12.48 -8.39 3.61
C ASN A 87 -12.04 -6.91 3.61
N ALA A 88 -12.48 -6.12 2.62
CA ALA A 88 -12.20 -4.67 2.58
C ALA A 88 -12.85 -3.94 3.76
N VAL A 89 -14.12 -4.23 4.06
CA VAL A 89 -14.83 -3.65 5.21
C VAL A 89 -14.14 -4.00 6.54
N LEU A 90 -13.77 -5.27 6.72
CA LEU A 90 -13.05 -5.71 7.92
C LEU A 90 -11.69 -5.01 8.07
N ARG A 91 -11.00 -4.77 6.95
CA ARG A 91 -9.72 -4.02 6.93
C ARG A 91 -9.93 -2.57 7.34
N THR A 92 -10.90 -1.88 6.75
CA THR A 92 -11.19 -0.48 7.10
C THR A 92 -11.54 -0.34 8.57
N TYR A 93 -12.35 -1.27 9.12
CA TYR A 93 -12.66 -1.30 10.54
C TYR A 93 -11.40 -1.49 11.41
N MET A 94 -10.53 -2.44 11.04
CA MET A 94 -9.27 -2.67 11.75
C MET A 94 -8.35 -1.45 11.71
N GLU A 95 -8.25 -0.76 10.57
CA GLU A 95 -7.42 0.44 10.39
C GLU A 95 -7.95 1.61 11.23
N ALA A 96 -9.27 1.84 11.23
CA ALA A 96 -9.90 2.86 12.07
C ALA A 96 -9.62 2.63 13.57
N MET A 97 -9.66 1.37 14.01
CA MET A 97 -9.37 0.99 15.41
C MET A 97 -7.88 1.07 15.78
N ARG A 98 -6.96 1.08 14.82
CA ARG A 98 -5.51 1.17 15.07
C ARG A 98 -4.98 2.61 15.05
N GLY A 99 -5.75 3.56 14.52
CA GLY A 99 -5.42 4.98 14.49
C GLY A 99 -5.79 5.75 15.77
N HIS A 100 -6.08 5.05 16.87
CA HIS A 100 -6.26 5.56 18.23
C HIS A 100 -5.29 4.80 19.17
#